data_AF-A0A1Q5DU98-F1
#
_entry.id   AF-A0A1Q5DU98-F1
#
_cell.length_a   1.000
_cell.length_b   1.000
_cell.length_c   1.000
_cell.angle_alpha   90.00
_cell.angle_beta   90.00
_cell.angle_gamma   90.00
#
_symmetry.space_group_name_H-M   'P 1'
#
loop_
_entity.id
_entity.type
_entity.pdbx_description
1 polymer ?
#
loop_
_entity_poly.entity_id
_entity_poly.type
_entity_poly.pdbx_seq_one_letter_code
_entity_poly.pdbx_strand_id
1 'polypeptide(L)'
;MPRRPCDRPRGSADLKEQTDMPQATAQARPLGHPGYSQTMPRKPESAAAARRFTDTALSCWGLEELADDCALIVSELVANSVRYARRDFIVIPEAAPEAPGEAAEDE
;
A
#
# COMPACT_ATOMS: atom_id res chain seq x y z
N MET A 1 -19.30 11.17 11.95
CA MET A 1 -17.99 11.20 12.65
C MET A 1 -16.91 10.97 11.60
N PRO A 2 -16.05 11.94 11.26
CA PRO A 2 -14.99 11.70 10.28
C PRO A 2 -13.93 10.80 10.93
N ARG A 3 -13.67 9.64 10.33
CA ARG A 3 -12.63 8.72 10.81
C ARG A 3 -11.28 9.40 10.64
N ARG A 4 -10.48 9.40 11.70
CA ARG A 4 -9.16 10.04 11.73
C ARG A 4 -8.24 9.42 10.67
N PRO A 5 -7.29 10.19 10.09
CA PRO A 5 -6.19 9.63 9.32
C PRO A 5 -5.50 8.56 10.18
N CYS A 6 -5.35 7.36 9.64
CA CYS A 6 -4.76 6.25 10.36
C CYS A 6 -3.26 6.54 10.58
N ASP A 7 -2.90 7.08 11.74
CA ASP A 7 -1.51 7.18 12.16
C ASP A 7 -0.95 5.76 12.33
N ARG A 8 0.11 5.48 11.56
CA ARG A 8 0.81 4.19 11.53
C ARG A 8 1.20 3.73 12.96
N PRO A 9 0.91 2.49 13.38
CA PRO A 9 1.55 1.95 14.57
C PRO A 9 3.03 1.70 14.27
N ARG A 10 3.89 2.35 15.07
CA ARG A 10 5.35 2.24 14.99
C ARG A 10 5.75 0.89 15.60
N GLY A 11 6.03 -0.11 14.76
CA GLY A 11 6.53 -1.42 15.19
C GLY A 11 7.95 -1.32 15.75
N SER A 12 8.13 -1.78 16.99
CA SER A 12 9.37 -1.87 17.75
C SER A 12 10.38 -2.87 17.15
N ALA A 13 11.65 -2.58 17.39
CA ALA A 13 12.84 -3.23 16.86
C ALA A 13 13.11 -4.65 17.41
N ASP A 14 13.73 -5.50 16.57
CA ASP A 14 15.09 -6.05 16.72
C ASP A 14 15.20 -7.48 16.14
N LEU A 15 16.00 -7.64 15.07
CA LEU A 15 17.00 -8.71 14.89
C LEU A 15 17.81 -8.46 13.60
N LYS A 16 19.05 -7.99 13.80
CA LYS A 16 20.29 -8.19 13.02
C LYS A 16 20.14 -8.73 11.58
N GLU A 17 20.45 -7.91 10.58
CA GLU A 17 21.71 -7.98 9.79
C GLU A 17 21.73 -6.89 8.71
N GLN A 18 22.94 -6.41 8.43
CA GLN A 18 23.28 -5.23 7.64
C GLN A 18 23.04 -5.47 6.13
N THR A 19 22.11 -4.76 5.52
CA THR A 19 22.16 -4.40 4.10
C THR A 19 21.44 -3.06 3.96
N ASP A 20 22.07 -2.11 3.29
CA ASP A 20 21.52 -0.79 2.95
C ASP A 20 20.21 -0.96 2.17
N MET A 21 19.11 -1.04 2.91
CA MET A 21 17.75 -1.20 2.41
C MET A 21 17.12 0.19 2.37
N PRO A 22 16.44 0.59 1.28
CA PRO A 22 15.59 1.77 1.34
C PRO A 22 14.49 1.50 2.37
N GLN A 23 14.64 2.13 3.53
CA GLN A 23 13.71 2.05 4.64
C GLN A 23 12.34 2.58 4.20
N ALA A 24 11.26 1.94 4.63
CA ALA A 24 9.88 2.24 4.23
C ALA A 24 9.49 3.70 4.54
N THR A 25 9.68 4.59 3.56
CA THR A 25 9.28 5.99 3.62
C THR A 25 7.85 6.12 3.06
N ALA A 26 6.90 6.45 3.94
CA ALA A 26 5.59 6.89 3.51
C ALA A 26 5.74 8.34 3.00
N GLN A 27 5.52 8.58 1.72
CA GLN A 27 5.51 9.93 1.15
C GLN A 27 4.07 10.39 0.98
N ALA A 28 3.63 11.36 1.78
CA ALA A 28 2.36 12.05 1.56
C ALA A 28 2.49 12.95 0.31
N ARG A 29 1.59 12.79 -0.66
CA ARG A 29 1.52 13.65 -1.84
C ARG A 29 0.80 14.96 -1.48
N PRO A 30 1.20 16.14 -2.02
CA PRO A 30 0.60 17.43 -1.62
C PRO A 30 -0.75 17.77 -2.30
N LEU A 31 -1.27 16.92 -3.20
CA LEU A 31 -2.55 17.13 -3.88
C LEU A 31 -3.56 16.08 -3.40
N GLY A 32 -4.38 16.43 -2.42
CA GLY A 32 -5.47 15.58 -1.93
C GLY A 32 -5.05 14.51 -0.89
N HIS A 33 -6.05 13.71 -0.50
CA HIS A 33 -6.03 12.61 0.48
C HIS A 33 -4.68 11.86 0.50
N PRO A 34 -4.13 11.56 1.69
CA PRO A 34 -2.80 10.98 1.79
C PRO A 34 -2.71 9.66 1.01
N GLY A 35 -1.95 9.69 -0.09
CA GLY A 35 -1.53 8.49 -0.78
C GLY A 35 -0.41 7.82 0.02
N TYR A 36 -0.54 6.51 0.25
CA TYR A 36 0.46 5.72 0.95
C TYR A 36 1.29 4.96 -0.08
N SER A 37 2.56 4.73 0.19
CA SER A 37 3.37 3.81 -0.62
C SER A 37 4.27 2.98 0.27
N GLN A 38 4.50 1.74 -0.15
CA GLN A 38 5.45 0.86 0.51
C GLN A 38 6.40 0.21 -0.48
N THR A 39 7.69 0.32 -0.18
CA THR A 39 8.77 -0.37 -0.88
C THR A 39 9.13 -1.66 -0.15
N MET A 40 9.26 -2.75 -0.90
CA MET A 40 9.57 -4.09 -0.38
C MET A 40 10.64 -4.75 -1.25
N PRO A 41 11.46 -5.67 -0.72
CA PRO A 41 12.39 -6.42 -1.56
C PRO A 41 11.62 -7.25 -2.60
N ARG A 42 12.18 -7.44 -3.78
CA ARG A 42 11.61 -8.30 -4.82
C ARG A 42 11.88 -9.77 -4.48
N LYS A 43 11.12 -10.30 -3.52
CA LYS A 43 11.18 -11.70 -3.08
C LYS A 43 9.76 -12.24 -2.83
N PRO A 44 9.54 -13.56 -2.97
CA PRO A 44 8.22 -14.17 -2.73
C PRO A 44 7.62 -13.82 -1.37
N GLU A 45 8.44 -13.69 -0.33
CA GLU A 45 8.02 -13.39 1.04
C GLU A 45 7.37 -12.00 1.18
N SER A 46 7.67 -11.08 0.25
CA SER A 46 7.05 -9.75 0.22
C SER A 46 5.55 -9.79 -0.07
N ALA A 47 5.02 -10.90 -0.61
CA ALA A 47 3.58 -11.03 -0.87
C ALA A 47 2.74 -10.90 0.41
N ALA A 48 3.24 -11.42 1.55
CA ALA A 48 2.53 -11.30 2.81
C ALA A 48 2.50 -9.86 3.34
N ALA A 49 3.59 -9.11 3.18
CA ALA A 49 3.65 -7.70 3.56
C ALA A 49 2.77 -6.84 2.64
N ALA A 50 2.80 -7.13 1.33
CA ALA A 50 1.98 -6.48 0.32
C ALA A 50 0.48 -6.60 0.60
N ARG A 51 0.00 -7.82 0.90
CA ARG A 51 -1.41 -8.03 1.28
C ARG A 51 -1.82 -7.25 2.52
N ARG A 52 -0.99 -7.24 3.57
CA ARG A 52 -1.28 -6.49 4.81
C ARG A 52 -1.35 -4.98 4.60
N PHE A 53 -0.48 -4.46 3.73
CA PHE A 53 -0.50 -3.04 3.37
C PHE A 53 -1.82 -2.68 2.71
N THR A 54 -2.23 -3.48 1.71
CA THR A 54 -3.49 -3.27 0.98
C THR A 54 -4.74 -3.47 1.82
N ASP A 55 -4.75 -4.47 2.68
CA ASP A 55 -5.83 -4.64 3.67
C ASP A 55 -5.98 -3.42 4.59
N THR A 56 -4.84 -2.85 5.02
CA THR A 56 -4.84 -1.66 5.87
C THR A 56 -5.42 -0.45 5.14
N ALA A 57 -5.05 -0.20 3.89
CA ALA A 57 -5.61 0.94 3.14
C ALA A 57 -7.07 0.75 2.76
N LEU A 58 -7.48 -0.45 2.35
CA LEU A 58 -8.89 -0.73 2.08
C LEU A 58 -9.75 -0.48 3.34
N SER A 59 -9.27 -0.91 4.51
CA SER A 59 -9.91 -0.60 5.80
C SER A 59 -9.92 0.90 6.12
N CYS A 60 -8.87 1.63 5.73
CA CYS A 60 -8.85 3.09 5.91
C CYS A 60 -9.86 3.81 5.01
N TRP A 61 -10.17 3.24 3.85
CA TRP A 61 -11.10 3.81 2.87
C TRP A 61 -12.53 3.27 3.03
N GLY A 62 -12.77 2.30 3.91
CA GLY A 62 -14.07 1.68 4.10
C GLY A 62 -14.49 0.77 2.94
N LEU A 63 -13.51 0.08 2.34
CA LEU A 63 -13.64 -0.85 1.21
C LEU A 63 -13.23 -2.27 1.60
N GLU A 64 -13.49 -2.67 2.84
CA GLU A 64 -13.09 -3.98 3.38
C GLU A 64 -13.66 -5.16 2.59
N GLU A 65 -14.78 -4.97 1.88
CA GLU A 65 -15.39 -5.99 1.02
C GLU A 65 -14.52 -6.40 -0.17
N LEU A 66 -13.54 -5.58 -0.56
CA LEU A 66 -12.62 -5.86 -1.66
C LEU A 66 -11.34 -6.56 -1.19
N ALA A 67 -11.17 -6.79 0.11
CA ALA A 67 -9.92 -7.26 0.69
C ALA A 67 -9.44 -8.60 0.10
N ASP A 68 -10.33 -9.58 -0.06
CA ASP A 68 -9.99 -10.91 -0.58
C ASP A 68 -9.58 -10.87 -2.06
N ASP A 69 -10.30 -10.11 -2.88
CA ASP A 69 -9.99 -9.93 -4.31
C ASP A 69 -8.66 -9.19 -4.49
N CYS A 70 -8.46 -8.10 -3.75
CA CYS A 70 -7.20 -7.36 -3.75
C CYS A 70 -6.03 -8.20 -3.22
N ALA A 71 -6.25 -9.07 -2.23
CA ALA A 71 -5.22 -9.97 -1.73
C ALA A 71 -4.72 -10.94 -2.81
N LEU A 72 -5.61 -11.46 -3.65
CA LEU A 72 -5.24 -12.30 -4.79
C LEU A 72 -4.45 -11.49 -5.82
N ILE A 73 -5.00 -10.34 -6.26
CA ILE A 73 -4.38 -9.48 -7.27
C ILE A 73 -2.96 -9.08 -6.84
N VAL A 74 -2.80 -8.59 -5.61
CA VAL A 74 -1.50 -8.17 -5.08
C VAL A 74 -0.52 -9.34 -5.00
N SER A 75 -0.99 -10.54 -4.66
CA SER A 75 -0.14 -11.74 -4.63
C SER A 75 0.39 -12.10 -6.02
N GLU A 76 -0.48 -12.07 -7.04
CA GLU A 76 -0.09 -12.32 -8.43
C GLU A 76 0.85 -11.23 -8.96
N LEU A 77 0.60 -9.96 -8.62
CA LEU A 77 1.48 -8.85 -8.99
C LEU A 77 2.88 -9.00 -8.37
N VAL A 78 2.96 -9.41 -7.09
CA VAL A 78 4.25 -9.70 -6.45
C VAL A 78 4.92 -10.90 -7.11
N ALA A 79 4.19 -11.99 -7.37
CA ALA A 79 4.74 -13.17 -8.04
C ALA A 79 5.28 -12.85 -9.45
N ASN A 80 4.52 -12.08 -10.23
CA ASN A 80 4.93 -11.59 -11.54
C ASN A 80 6.16 -10.69 -11.45
N SER A 81 6.20 -9.80 -10.46
CA SER A 81 7.35 -8.93 -10.23
C SER A 81 8.60 -9.74 -9.90
N VAL A 82 8.50 -10.69 -8.97
CA VAL A 82 9.61 -11.59 -8.61
C VAL A 82 10.16 -12.31 -9.84
N ARG A 83 9.27 -12.86 -10.68
CA ARG A 83 9.67 -13.66 -11.83
C ARG A 83 10.25 -12.84 -12.98
N TYR A 84 9.71 -11.65 -13.25
CA TYR A 84 9.95 -10.95 -14.51
C TYR A 84 10.54 -9.56 -14.38
N ALA A 85 10.43 -8.89 -13.23
CA ALA A 85 10.97 -7.54 -13.08
C ALA A 85 12.51 -7.55 -13.02
N ARG A 86 13.12 -6.37 -13.20
CA ARG A 86 14.58 -6.18 -13.19
C ARG A 86 15.12 -5.42 -11.98
N ARG A 87 14.24 -4.77 -11.21
CA ARG A 87 14.62 -4.03 -9.99
C ARG A 87 14.63 -4.98 -8.80
N ASP A 88 15.45 -4.71 -7.80
CA ASP A 88 15.54 -5.54 -6.59
C ASP A 88 14.45 -5.27 -5.56
N PHE A 89 13.53 -4.37 -5.88
CA PHE A 89 12.42 -3.96 -5.04
C PHE A 89 11.10 -3.81 -5.82
N ILE A 90 10.00 -3.92 -5.09
CA ILE A 90 8.61 -3.71 -5.51
C ILE A 90 8.10 -2.48 -4.76
N VAL A 91 7.35 -1.60 -5.44
CA VAL A 91 6.66 -0.46 -4.82
C VAL A 91 5.18 -0.65 -5.02
N ILE A 92 4.41 -0.62 -3.93
CA ILE A 92 2.94 -0.63 -3.97
C ILE A 92 2.47 0.78 -3.63
N PRO A 93 1.98 1.53 -4.63
CA PRO A 93 1.32 2.81 -4.39
C PRO A 93 -0.16 2.58 -4.10
N GLU A 94 -0.63 3.11 -2.99
CA GLU A 94 -2.04 3.24 -2.65
C GLU A 94 -2.44 4.69 -2.77
N ALA A 95 -2.98 5.04 -3.93
CA ALA A 95 -3.72 6.27 -4.10
C ALA A 95 -5.13 6.05 -3.57
N ALA A 96 -5.58 6.93 -2.67
CA ALA A 96 -7.00 6.95 -2.31
C ALA A 96 -7.84 7.06 -3.59
N PRO A 97 -8.98 6.34 -3.69
CA PRO A 97 -9.86 6.50 -4.82
C PRO A 97 -10.22 7.98 -4.94
N GLU A 98 -10.00 8.57 -6.12
CA GLU A 98 -10.47 9.93 -6.35
C GLU A 98 -11.98 9.92 -6.16
N ALA A 99 -12.48 10.77 -5.28
CA ALA A 99 -13.93 10.91 -5.08
C ALA A 99 -14.57 11.11 -6.46
N PRO A 100 -15.70 10.43 -6.77
CA PRO A 100 -16.44 10.75 -7.97
C PRO A 100 -16.71 12.25 -7.92
N GLY A 101 -16.20 12.98 -8.91
CA GLY A 101 -16.33 14.43 -8.97
C GLY A 101 -17.79 14.79 -8.73
N GLU A 102 -18.02 15.75 -7.84
CA GLU A 102 -19.32 16.40 -7.66
C GLU A 102 -19.90 16.61 -9.06
N ALA A 103 -20.89 15.78 -9.41
CA ALA A 103 -21.72 16.04 -10.55
C ALA A 103 -22.33 17.39 -10.24
N ALA A 104 -21.90 18.40 -10.99
CA ALA A 104 -22.59 19.68 -11.05
C ALA A 104 -24.03 19.36 -11.47
N GLU A 105 -24.91 19.26 -10.48
CA GLU A 105 -26.34 19.45 -10.65
C GLU A 105 -26.51 20.94 -10.99
N ASP A 106 -26.25 21.30 -12.25
CA ASP A 106 -26.73 22.55 -12.83
C ASP A 106 -28.20 22.33 -13.18
N GLU A 107 -29.08 22.92 -12.37
CA GLU A 107 -30.51 23.15 -12.65
C GLU A 107 -30.69 24.40 -13.53
#